data_AF-A0A662G1V9-F1
#
_entry.id   AF-A0A662G1V9-F1
#
_cell.length_a   1.000
_cell.length_b   1.000
_cell.length_c   1.000
_cell.angle_alpha   90.00
_cell.angle_beta   90.00
_cell.angle_gamma   90.00
#
_symmetry.space_group_name_H-M   'P 1'
#
loop_
_entity.id
_entity.type
_entity.pdbx_description
1 polymer ?
#
loop_
_entity_poly.entity_id
_entity_poly.type
_entity_poly.pdbx_seq_one_letter_code
_entity_poly.pdbx_strand_id
1 'polypeptide(L)'
;MRSPRYATLILLVLILLLAHSTVLGDKLPVPIPPIPLKDNTQLAVVGWNGTHEVLILTTVVSVYMPRTERIPLRKTYLMELLPFKSIPEAERASERIFWMLGRYFTKFRFFTPIPIKEARYKGVEIIWERKVGAHQIALVEADSSEDLVKWAIEYAREYGVPPPSSTQLEEYIRIFDNYMKRGYKYVAVDIVEVKAYSILIEPIKYIFKSTCAYYPLKVSNAYRGKAHVRIYLIVKDELDLEPVINMGFREIGRVELRYHEILRIDGDLANLFDENDKVKVILIEYKGDSKFNMDIELRGPSKEKYYLALIAFLVPILLIIVPLVLHRREKIEKA
;
A
#
# COMPACT_ATOMS: atom_id res chain seq x y z
N MET A 1 -50.32 -1.45 -17.97
CA MET A 1 -48.99 -1.00 -18.44
C MET A 1 -47.97 -1.12 -17.31
N ARG A 2 -46.68 -1.40 -17.59
CA ARG A 2 -45.60 -1.21 -16.59
C ARG A 2 -45.35 0.29 -16.45
N SER A 3 -45.23 0.82 -15.24
CA SER A 3 -45.15 2.28 -15.04
C SER A 3 -43.76 2.82 -15.41
N PRO A 4 -43.65 4.06 -15.96
CA PRO A 4 -42.38 4.61 -16.41
C PRO A 4 -41.37 4.81 -15.26
N ARG A 5 -41.86 4.96 -14.01
CA ARG A 5 -41.03 5.16 -12.82
C ARG A 5 -40.00 4.05 -12.60
N TYR A 6 -40.33 2.80 -12.96
CA TYR A 6 -39.38 1.68 -12.86
C TYR A 6 -38.24 1.79 -13.87
N ALA A 7 -38.51 2.27 -15.09
CA ALA A 7 -37.47 2.47 -16.11
C ALA A 7 -36.51 3.60 -15.70
N THR A 8 -37.02 4.70 -15.15
CA THR A 8 -36.20 5.80 -14.62
C THR A 8 -35.30 5.34 -13.48
N LEU A 9 -35.81 4.51 -12.56
CA LEU A 9 -35.04 3.97 -11.43
C LEU A 9 -33.91 3.04 -11.91
N ILE A 10 -34.20 2.13 -12.85
CA ILE A 10 -33.20 1.23 -13.45
C ILE A 10 -32.11 2.03 -14.17
N LEU A 11 -32.47 3.09 -14.91
CA LEU A 11 -31.51 3.95 -15.60
C LEU A 11 -30.60 4.71 -14.62
N LEU A 12 -31.15 5.22 -13.51
CA LEU A 12 -30.38 5.87 -12.45
C LEU A 12 -29.36 4.92 -11.79
N VAL A 13 -29.77 3.68 -11.50
CA VAL A 13 -28.87 2.63 -10.98
C VAL A 13 -27.78 2.28 -11.99
N LEU A 14 -28.11 2.18 -13.28
CA LEU A 14 -27.12 1.96 -14.35
C LEU A 14 -26.12 3.11 -14.49
N ILE A 15 -26.54 4.36 -14.35
CA ILE A 15 -25.65 5.53 -14.39
C ILE A 15 -24.71 5.54 -13.17
N LEU A 16 -25.21 5.21 -11.98
CA LEU A 16 -24.39 5.04 -10.78
C LEU A 16 -23.37 3.89 -10.92
N LEU A 17 -23.76 2.78 -11.55
CA LEU A 17 -22.86 1.66 -11.86
C LEU A 17 -21.84 1.97 -12.98
N LEU A 18 -22.00 3.06 -13.74
CA LEU A 18 -21.04 3.52 -14.74
C LEU A 18 -20.04 4.56 -14.19
N ALA A 19 -20.23 5.06 -12.96
CA ALA A 19 -19.35 6.02 -12.30
C ALA A 19 -18.07 5.39 -11.70
N HIS A 20 -17.46 4.43 -12.40
CA HIS A 20 -16.20 3.82 -11.99
C HIS A 20 -15.01 4.76 -12.25
N SER A 21 -14.58 5.49 -11.22
CA SER A 21 -13.36 6.29 -11.28
C SER A 21 -12.12 5.41 -11.42
N THR A 22 -11.28 5.65 -12.43
CA THR A 22 -9.99 4.98 -12.56
C THR A 22 -9.05 5.46 -11.45
N VAL A 23 -8.81 4.60 -10.47
CA VAL A 23 -7.73 4.77 -9.49
C VAL A 23 -6.54 3.93 -9.95
N LEU A 24 -5.38 4.56 -9.81
CA LEU A 24 -4.12 4.22 -10.44
C LEU A 24 -3.09 4.67 -9.41
N GLY A 25 -2.52 3.82 -8.54
CA GLY A 25 -0.68 3.62 -6.38
C GLY A 25 0.87 3.20 -6.35
N ASP A 26 1.74 4.00 -5.73
CA ASP A 26 3.19 3.73 -5.69
C ASP A 26 3.78 4.22 -4.34
N LYS A 27 5.10 4.46 -4.25
CA LYS A 27 5.79 5.39 -3.32
C LYS A 27 6.37 6.58 -4.12
N LEU A 28 6.96 7.59 -3.47
CA LEU A 28 7.64 8.69 -4.16
C LEU A 28 9.17 8.48 -4.24
N PRO A 29 9.73 7.90 -5.31
CA PRO A 29 11.14 8.04 -5.64
C PRO A 29 11.38 9.33 -6.44
N VAL A 30 12.13 10.28 -5.90
CA VAL A 30 12.64 11.44 -6.67
C VAL A 30 14.02 11.10 -7.26
N PRO A 31 14.17 10.86 -8.58
CA PRO A 31 15.45 10.47 -9.17
C PRO A 31 16.43 11.64 -9.32
N ILE A 32 17.68 11.45 -8.87
CA ILE A 32 18.76 12.44 -8.99
C ILE A 32 20.02 11.83 -9.66
N PRO A 33 20.43 12.33 -10.85
CA PRO A 33 19.77 13.35 -11.67
C PRO A 33 18.39 12.86 -12.18
N PRO A 34 17.52 13.75 -12.71
CA PRO A 34 16.16 13.43 -13.16
C PRO A 34 16.15 12.53 -14.40
N ILE A 35 16.50 11.27 -14.18
CA ILE A 35 16.53 10.19 -15.16
C ILE A 35 15.14 9.52 -15.18
N PRO A 36 14.59 9.16 -16.36
CA PRO A 36 13.40 8.33 -16.44
C PRO A 36 13.61 7.00 -15.70
N LEU A 37 12.92 6.82 -14.58
CA LEU A 37 12.86 5.52 -13.92
C LEU A 37 11.94 4.61 -14.74
N LYS A 38 12.38 3.38 -14.97
CA LYS A 38 11.63 2.38 -15.71
C LYS A 38 11.13 1.28 -14.76
N ASP A 39 9.86 0.92 -14.92
CA ASP A 39 9.19 -0.20 -14.24
C ASP A 39 9.21 -0.06 -12.69
N ASN A 40 8.35 0.80 -12.13
CA ASN A 40 8.21 0.95 -10.68
C ASN A 40 7.47 -0.28 -10.10
N THR A 41 8.21 -1.17 -9.44
CA THR A 41 7.65 -2.33 -8.74
C THR A 41 7.88 -2.16 -7.25
N GLN A 42 6.86 -2.35 -6.41
CA GLN A 42 6.98 -2.16 -4.96
C GLN A 42 6.50 -3.37 -4.20
N LEU A 43 7.25 -3.70 -3.15
CA LEU A 43 6.95 -4.80 -2.26
C LEU A 43 6.66 -4.22 -0.87
N ALA A 44 5.54 -4.65 -0.31
CA ALA A 44 5.08 -4.21 0.99
C ALA A 44 4.66 -5.41 1.86
N VAL A 45 4.94 -5.31 3.15
CA VAL A 45 4.23 -6.08 4.18
C VAL A 45 3.59 -5.08 5.13
N VAL A 46 2.30 -5.26 5.40
CA VAL A 46 1.53 -4.42 6.33
C VAL A 46 0.99 -5.35 7.41
N GLY A 47 1.71 -5.48 8.51
CA GLY A 47 1.23 -6.17 9.70
C GLY A 47 0.40 -5.21 10.56
N TRP A 48 -0.85 -5.55 10.90
CA TRP A 48 -1.70 -4.70 11.74
C TRP A 48 -2.55 -5.52 12.72
N ASN A 49 -2.65 -5.03 13.96
CA ASN A 49 -3.40 -5.69 15.05
C ASN A 49 -4.58 -4.87 15.61
N GLY A 50 -5.05 -3.87 14.86
CA GLY A 50 -6.09 -2.95 15.31
C GLY A 50 -5.58 -1.65 15.93
N THR A 51 -4.33 -1.63 16.44
CA THR A 51 -3.78 -0.47 17.19
C THR A 51 -2.35 -0.10 16.79
N HIS A 52 -1.52 -1.07 16.42
CA HIS A 52 -0.14 -0.89 15.99
C HIS A 52 0.06 -1.54 14.63
N GLU A 53 1.00 -0.98 13.88
CA GLU A 53 1.35 -1.40 12.52
C GLU A 53 2.86 -1.60 12.37
N VAL A 54 3.24 -2.65 11.64
CA VAL A 54 4.60 -2.92 11.18
C VAL A 54 4.58 -2.91 9.66
N LEU A 55 5.18 -1.88 9.08
CA LEU A 55 5.14 -1.55 7.66
C LEU A 55 6.54 -1.76 7.05
N ILE A 56 6.72 -2.84 6.31
CA ILE A 56 8.00 -3.22 5.69
C ILE A 56 7.95 -2.94 4.19
N LEU A 57 8.89 -2.15 3.68
CA LEU A 57 8.80 -1.49 2.38
C LEU A 57 10.10 -1.62 1.58
N THR A 58 9.99 -1.94 0.29
CA THR A 58 11.09 -1.78 -0.68
C THR A 58 10.56 -1.42 -2.07
N THR A 59 11.37 -0.66 -2.80
CA THR A 59 11.12 -0.20 -4.17
C THR A 59 12.13 -0.88 -5.11
N VAL A 60 11.63 -1.57 -6.13
CA VAL A 60 12.41 -2.06 -7.28
C VAL A 60 12.44 -0.94 -8.31
N VAL A 61 13.65 -0.46 -8.63
CA VAL A 61 13.88 0.72 -9.47
C VAL A 61 14.91 0.39 -10.55
N SER A 62 14.57 0.66 -11.81
CA SER A 62 15.54 0.60 -12.91
C SER A 62 15.81 2.00 -13.45
N VAL A 63 17.07 2.43 -13.44
CA VAL A 63 17.51 3.76 -13.89
C VAL A 63 17.84 3.70 -15.39
N TYR A 64 17.10 4.42 -16.24
CA TYR A 64 17.35 4.42 -17.69
C TYR A 64 18.58 5.25 -18.06
N MET A 65 19.73 4.60 -18.30
CA MET A 65 20.90 5.27 -18.88
C MET A 65 20.87 5.22 -20.42
N PRO A 66 20.87 6.37 -21.13
CA PRO A 66 21.00 6.41 -22.59
C PRO A 66 22.34 5.84 -23.03
N ARG A 67 22.33 4.88 -23.98
CA ARG A 67 23.56 4.23 -24.49
C ARG A 67 24.56 5.17 -25.16
N THR A 68 24.13 6.38 -25.52
CA THR A 68 24.92 7.40 -26.22
C THR A 68 25.82 8.22 -25.30
N GLU A 69 25.52 8.28 -24.00
CA GLU A 69 26.25 9.13 -23.05
C GLU A 69 27.10 8.28 -22.11
N ARG A 70 28.43 8.47 -22.16
CA ARG A 70 29.36 7.96 -21.15
C ARG A 70 29.29 8.81 -19.88
N ILE A 71 28.10 8.90 -19.28
CA ILE A 71 27.94 9.47 -17.93
C ILE A 71 28.80 8.60 -17.00
N PRO A 72 29.74 9.17 -16.23
CA PRO A 72 30.50 8.39 -15.24
C PRO A 72 29.54 7.78 -14.22
N LEU A 73 29.93 6.66 -13.61
CA LEU A 73 29.17 5.95 -12.56
C LEU A 73 29.08 6.79 -11.26
N ARG A 74 28.36 7.90 -11.32
CA ARG A 74 27.99 8.72 -10.17
C ARG A 74 26.98 7.95 -9.32
N LYS A 75 27.08 8.16 -8.01
CA LYS A 75 26.02 7.78 -7.07
C LYS A 75 24.75 8.54 -7.47
N THR A 76 23.69 7.79 -7.77
CA THR A 76 22.34 8.32 -7.92
C THR A 76 21.76 8.33 -6.52
N TYR A 77 21.23 9.46 -6.06
CA TYR A 77 20.44 9.46 -4.83
C TYR A 77 18.95 9.49 -5.19
N LEU A 78 18.12 8.85 -4.37
CA LEU A 78 16.69 9.09 -4.35
C LEU A 78 16.35 9.79 -3.03
N MET A 79 15.40 10.73 -3.08
CA MET A 79 14.62 11.06 -1.90
C MET A 79 13.34 10.22 -1.94
N GLU A 80 13.04 9.52 -0.85
CA GLU A 80 11.69 9.02 -0.54
C GLU A 80 11.07 9.82 0.60
N LEU A 81 9.76 10.09 0.51
CA LEU A 81 8.99 10.83 1.50
C LEU A 81 7.77 10.00 1.94
N LEU A 82 7.70 9.60 3.20
CA LEU A 82 6.65 8.73 3.74
C LEU A 82 5.89 9.44 4.89
N PRO A 83 4.60 9.77 4.74
CA PRO A 83 3.80 10.44 5.76
C PRO A 83 3.15 9.46 6.76
N PHE A 84 3.07 9.87 8.03
CA PHE A 84 2.49 9.12 9.15
C PHE A 84 1.57 9.99 10.02
N LYS A 85 0.54 9.37 10.63
CA LYS A 85 -0.36 10.01 11.63
C LYS A 85 0.19 9.96 13.06
N SER A 86 1.22 9.17 13.30
CA SER A 86 1.93 9.03 14.58
C SER A 86 3.44 8.92 14.33
N ILE A 87 4.25 9.13 15.36
CA ILE A 87 5.71 8.96 15.30
C ILE A 87 6.04 7.48 15.02
N PRO A 88 6.77 7.15 13.95
CA PRO A 88 7.26 5.80 13.71
C PRO A 88 8.68 5.60 14.27
N GLU A 89 8.94 4.40 14.76
CA GLU A 89 10.28 3.85 14.91
C GLU A 89 10.72 3.23 13.56
N ALA A 90 11.98 3.39 13.18
CA ALA A 90 12.48 3.01 11.84
C ALA A 90 13.71 2.10 11.92
N GLU A 91 13.63 0.94 11.27
CA GLU A 91 14.66 -0.11 11.31
C GLU A 91 14.97 -0.70 9.92
N ARG A 92 16.09 -1.42 9.83
CA ARG A 92 16.49 -2.16 8.62
C ARG A 92 15.76 -3.51 8.56
N ALA A 93 15.05 -3.78 7.47
CA ALA A 93 14.40 -5.07 7.22
C ALA A 93 15.19 -5.96 6.24
N SER A 94 14.86 -7.25 6.22
CA SER A 94 15.49 -8.22 5.31
C SER A 94 14.63 -8.51 4.08
N GLU A 95 15.23 -8.44 2.88
CA GLU A 95 14.60 -8.83 1.61
C GLU A 95 14.02 -10.26 1.64
N ARG A 96 14.62 -11.13 2.48
CA ARG A 96 14.19 -12.50 2.74
C ARG A 96 12.72 -12.61 3.14
N ILE A 97 12.15 -11.58 3.78
CA ILE A 97 10.74 -11.53 4.20
C ILE A 97 9.80 -11.76 3.00
N PHE A 98 10.02 -11.02 1.90
CA PHE A 98 9.19 -11.13 0.69
C PHE A 98 9.32 -12.49 0.01
N TRP A 99 10.52 -13.08 0.05
CA TRP A 99 10.78 -14.44 -0.44
C TRP A 99 10.09 -15.50 0.43
N MET A 100 10.16 -15.35 1.76
CA MET A 100 9.54 -16.30 2.69
C MET A 100 8.01 -16.27 2.63
N LEU A 101 7.41 -15.08 2.57
CA LEU A 101 5.97 -14.90 2.34
C LEU A 101 5.54 -15.45 0.98
N GLY A 102 6.27 -15.09 -0.09
CA GLY A 102 5.94 -15.50 -1.46
C GLY A 102 5.84 -17.01 -1.67
N ARG A 103 6.63 -17.82 -0.94
CA ARG A 103 6.54 -19.30 -1.00
C ARG A 103 5.14 -19.83 -0.69
N TYR A 104 4.44 -19.26 0.29
CA TYR A 104 3.07 -19.68 0.64
C TYR A 104 2.04 -19.42 -0.47
N PHE A 105 2.34 -18.52 -1.41
CA PHE A 105 1.44 -18.14 -2.51
C PHE A 105 1.76 -18.82 -3.85
N THR A 106 2.86 -19.56 -3.96
CA THR A 106 3.25 -20.32 -5.16
C THR A 106 2.17 -21.26 -5.71
N LYS A 107 1.24 -21.70 -4.86
CA LYS A 107 0.10 -22.56 -5.21
C LYS A 107 -1.06 -21.84 -5.93
N PHE A 108 -1.12 -20.50 -5.92
CA PHE A 108 -2.23 -19.76 -6.53
C PHE A 108 -1.97 -19.48 -8.02
N ARG A 109 -2.97 -19.78 -8.86
CA ARG A 109 -2.87 -19.72 -10.34
C ARG A 109 -2.45 -18.36 -10.92
N PHE A 110 -2.64 -17.28 -10.18
CA PHE A 110 -2.28 -15.92 -10.60
C PHE A 110 -1.00 -15.38 -9.94
N PHE A 111 -0.38 -16.13 -9.02
CA PHE A 111 0.87 -15.73 -8.40
C PHE A 111 2.01 -15.72 -9.42
N THR A 112 2.80 -14.66 -9.41
CA THR A 112 3.99 -14.51 -10.24
C THR A 112 5.19 -14.25 -9.34
N PRO A 113 6.28 -15.05 -9.37
CA PRO A 113 7.50 -14.69 -8.68
C PRO A 113 8.00 -13.34 -9.19
N ILE A 114 8.24 -12.37 -8.30
CA ILE A 114 8.89 -11.12 -8.69
C ILE A 114 10.38 -11.42 -8.87
N PRO A 115 11.03 -10.96 -9.96
CA PRO A 115 12.41 -11.29 -10.27
C PRO A 115 13.42 -10.51 -9.40
N ILE A 116 13.36 -10.74 -8.07
CA ILE A 116 14.45 -10.46 -7.15
C ILE A 116 15.59 -11.42 -7.53
N LYS A 117 16.44 -10.98 -8.46
CA LYS A 117 17.69 -11.68 -8.78
C LYS A 117 18.59 -11.61 -7.57
N GLU A 118 19.02 -12.77 -7.06
CA GLU A 118 20.16 -12.83 -6.15
C GLU A 118 21.35 -12.10 -6.80
N ALA A 119 21.81 -11.02 -6.16
CA ALA A 119 22.96 -10.23 -6.60
C ALA A 119 24.27 -11.00 -6.31
N ARG A 120 24.49 -12.13 -6.99
CA ARG A 120 25.68 -12.97 -6.85
C ARG A 120 26.93 -12.30 -7.40
N TYR A 121 27.52 -11.39 -6.63
CA TYR A 121 28.85 -10.88 -6.87
C TYR A 121 29.92 -11.83 -6.33
N LYS A 122 30.92 -12.18 -7.16
CA LYS A 122 32.13 -12.84 -6.70
C LYS A 122 33.06 -11.81 -6.06
N GLY A 123 33.39 -12.01 -4.79
CA GLY A 123 34.52 -11.34 -4.12
C GLY A 123 34.25 -9.90 -3.69
N VAL A 124 33.80 -9.74 -2.44
CA VAL A 124 34.34 -8.81 -1.41
C VAL A 124 33.52 -9.04 -0.14
N GLU A 125 34.20 -9.15 0.99
CA GLU A 125 33.59 -9.22 2.33
C GLU A 125 33.48 -7.80 2.91
N ILE A 126 32.33 -7.44 3.48
CA ILE A 126 32.08 -6.09 4.01
C ILE A 126 32.09 -6.11 5.54
N ILE A 127 33.20 -5.62 6.11
CA ILE A 127 33.47 -5.62 7.54
C ILE A 127 32.95 -4.31 8.17
N TRP A 128 31.62 -4.15 8.15
CA TRP A 128 30.74 -3.30 8.99
C TRP A 128 31.10 -1.82 9.28
N GLU A 129 30.15 -0.91 9.02
CA GLU A 129 30.12 0.43 9.66
C GLU A 129 28.67 0.96 9.81
N ARG A 130 28.42 1.90 10.74
CA ARG A 130 27.06 2.39 11.07
C ARG A 130 26.52 3.45 10.09
N LYS A 131 25.64 2.98 9.21
CA LYS A 131 24.36 3.64 8.86
C LYS A 131 23.22 2.65 9.08
N VAL A 132 21.96 3.07 8.98
CA VAL A 132 20.81 2.13 8.90
C VAL A 132 20.75 1.57 7.47
N GLY A 133 21.75 0.76 7.11
CA GLY A 133 21.90 0.24 5.76
C GLY A 133 22.25 1.32 4.72
N ALA A 134 21.65 1.25 3.54
CA ALA A 134 21.78 2.23 2.45
C ALA A 134 21.01 3.55 2.66
N HIS A 135 20.31 3.68 3.79
CA HIS A 135 19.30 4.72 4.04
C HIS A 135 19.81 5.82 4.96
N GLN A 136 19.21 7.00 4.82
CA GLN A 136 19.55 8.20 5.59
C GLN A 136 18.24 8.91 5.94
N ILE A 137 17.55 8.32 6.92
CA ILE A 137 16.21 8.73 7.35
C ILE A 137 16.32 9.86 8.38
N ALA A 138 15.61 10.96 8.12
CA ALA A 138 15.24 11.95 9.13
C ALA A 138 13.72 11.92 9.31
N LEU A 139 13.24 11.86 10.56
CA LEU A 139 11.83 12.06 10.87
C LEU A 139 11.60 13.53 11.19
N VAL A 140 10.64 14.16 10.52
CA VAL A 140 10.21 15.53 10.80
C VAL A 140 8.73 15.60 11.16
N GLU A 141 8.35 16.54 12.02
CA GLU A 141 6.97 17.01 12.17
C GLU A 141 6.84 18.35 11.43
N ALA A 142 5.73 18.56 10.70
CA ALA A 142 5.49 19.78 9.97
C ALA A 142 4.01 20.20 9.98
N ASP A 143 3.78 21.51 10.14
CA ASP A 143 2.46 22.14 10.14
C ASP A 143 2.07 22.79 8.80
N SER A 144 3.02 22.96 7.87
CA SER A 144 2.77 23.44 6.50
C SER A 144 3.47 22.56 5.47
N SER A 145 2.85 22.40 4.30
CA SER A 145 3.39 21.56 3.22
C SER A 145 4.56 22.22 2.50
N GLU A 146 4.56 23.55 2.50
CA GLU A 146 5.55 24.45 1.95
C GLU A 146 6.85 24.39 2.75
N ASP A 147 6.78 24.46 4.09
CA ASP A 147 7.95 24.34 4.97
C ASP A 147 8.51 22.92 4.95
N LEU A 148 7.66 21.89 4.92
CA LEU A 148 8.09 20.50 4.75
C LEU A 148 8.87 20.29 3.45
N VAL A 149 8.30 20.72 2.31
CA VAL A 149 8.94 20.55 1.00
C VAL A 149 10.23 21.36 0.92
N LYS A 150 10.24 22.60 1.42
CA LYS A 150 11.44 23.43 1.51
C LYS A 150 12.53 22.77 2.35
N TRP A 151 12.19 22.31 3.56
CA TRP A 151 13.12 21.64 4.47
C TRP A 151 13.72 20.38 3.83
N ALA A 152 12.88 19.54 3.21
CA ALA A 152 13.33 18.32 2.57
C ALA A 152 14.34 18.61 1.43
N ILE A 153 14.15 19.68 0.66
CA ILE A 153 15.09 20.12 -0.38
C ILE A 153 16.39 20.64 0.23
N GLU A 154 16.31 21.40 1.32
CA GLU A 154 17.49 21.94 2.02
C GLU A 154 18.33 20.80 2.62
N TYR A 155 17.68 19.82 3.27
CA TYR A 155 18.31 18.57 3.73
C TYR A 155 18.94 17.78 2.58
N ALA A 156 18.27 17.67 1.43
CA ALA A 156 18.79 16.92 0.29
C ALA A 156 20.06 17.55 -0.31
N ARG A 157 20.16 18.88 -0.33
CA ARG A 157 21.35 19.60 -0.85
C ARG A 157 22.64 19.19 -0.12
N GLU A 158 22.57 18.84 1.16
CA GLU A 158 23.71 18.32 1.94
C GLU A 158 24.30 17.04 1.33
N TYR A 159 23.47 16.22 0.67
CA TYR A 159 23.85 14.98 -0.02
C TYR A 159 24.12 15.19 -1.52
N GLY A 160 24.22 16.45 -1.98
CA GLY A 160 24.48 16.80 -3.38
C GLY A 160 23.26 16.69 -4.30
N VAL A 161 22.05 16.65 -3.74
CA VAL A 161 20.79 16.63 -4.51
C VAL A 161 20.46 18.02 -5.06
N PRO A 162 20.31 18.19 -6.39
CA PRO A 162 19.78 19.41 -6.97
C PRO A 162 18.28 19.54 -6.66
N PRO A 163 17.76 20.77 -6.49
CA PRO A 163 16.33 20.98 -6.30
C PRO A 163 15.53 20.54 -7.53
N PRO A 164 14.30 20.02 -7.35
CA PRO A 164 13.40 19.70 -8.46
C PRO A 164 12.85 20.99 -9.11
N SER A 165 12.23 20.87 -10.29
CA SER A 165 11.63 22.02 -11.00
C SER A 165 10.44 22.62 -10.26
N SER A 166 10.10 23.89 -10.52
CA SER A 166 8.97 24.58 -9.88
C SER A 166 7.65 23.83 -9.99
N THR A 167 7.33 23.29 -11.17
CA THR A 167 6.12 22.48 -11.38
C THR A 167 6.11 21.18 -10.56
N GLN A 168 7.28 20.61 -10.24
CA GLN A 168 7.39 19.47 -9.31
C GLN A 168 7.24 19.93 -7.85
N LEU A 169 7.73 21.12 -7.47
CA LEU A 169 7.51 21.69 -6.14
C LEU A 169 6.02 21.90 -5.86
N GLU A 170 5.30 22.53 -6.80
CA GLU A 170 3.84 22.71 -6.75
C GLU A 170 3.09 21.37 -6.63
N GLU A 171 3.58 20.32 -7.31
CA GLU A 171 3.04 18.96 -7.23
C GLU A 171 3.30 18.32 -5.85
N TYR A 172 4.49 18.48 -5.27
CA TYR A 172 4.83 17.93 -3.95
C TYR A 172 4.07 18.65 -2.83
N ILE A 173 4.02 19.99 -2.86
CA ILE A 173 3.23 20.83 -1.95
C ILE A 173 1.78 20.35 -1.96
N ARG A 174 1.14 20.31 -3.14
CA ARG A 174 -0.26 19.84 -3.32
C ARG A 174 -0.52 18.41 -2.83
N ILE A 175 0.50 17.54 -2.87
CA ILE A 175 0.43 16.17 -2.34
C ILE A 175 0.45 16.20 -0.81
N PHE A 176 1.43 16.86 -0.18
CA PHE A 176 1.57 16.90 1.28
C PHE A 176 0.50 17.73 1.97
N ASP A 177 0.01 18.78 1.32
CA ASP A 177 -1.16 19.55 1.73
C ASP A 177 -2.41 18.67 1.93
N ASN A 178 -2.60 17.65 1.08
CA ASN A 178 -3.68 16.66 1.27
C ASN A 178 -3.43 15.71 2.45
N TYR A 179 -2.18 15.36 2.74
CA TYR A 179 -1.81 14.53 3.88
C TYR A 179 -1.99 15.26 5.20
N MET A 180 -1.53 16.51 5.31
CA MET A 180 -1.70 17.35 6.50
C MET A 180 -3.17 17.62 6.80
N LYS A 181 -3.99 17.90 5.77
CA LYS A 181 -5.46 18.02 5.90
C LYS A 181 -6.17 16.71 6.30
N ARG A 182 -5.46 15.57 6.31
CA ARG A 182 -5.91 14.26 6.80
C ARG A 182 -5.24 13.85 8.13
N GLY A 183 -4.53 14.76 8.79
CA GLY A 183 -3.87 14.55 10.08
C GLY A 183 -2.52 13.82 10.02
N TYR A 184 -1.92 13.68 8.83
CA TYR A 184 -0.55 13.18 8.69
C TYR A 184 0.43 14.36 8.89
N LYS A 185 0.97 14.48 10.11
CA LYS A 185 1.91 15.55 10.52
C LYS A 185 3.37 15.12 10.50
N TYR A 186 3.64 13.83 10.65
CA TYR A 186 4.99 13.28 10.70
C TYR A 186 5.38 12.76 9.32
N VAL A 187 6.62 13.00 8.88
CA VAL A 187 7.13 12.52 7.59
C VAL A 187 8.53 11.98 7.77
N ALA A 188 8.75 10.72 7.37
CA ALA A 188 10.09 10.18 7.20
C ALA A 188 10.63 10.64 5.84
N VAL A 189 11.75 11.38 5.88
CA VAL A 189 12.50 11.87 4.73
C VAL A 189 13.77 11.02 4.61
N ASP A 190 13.86 10.20 3.58
CA ASP A 190 14.94 9.23 3.41
C ASP A 190 15.76 9.52 2.15
N ILE A 191 17.08 9.62 2.29
CA ILE A 191 18.02 9.74 1.16
C ILE A 191 18.71 8.40 0.91
N VAL A 192 18.34 7.74 -0.19
CA VAL A 192 18.78 6.39 -0.58
C VAL A 192 19.90 6.45 -1.62
N GLU A 193 21.02 5.75 -1.41
CA GLU A 193 22.03 5.58 -2.47
C GLU A 193 21.64 4.46 -3.46
N VAL A 194 21.19 4.86 -4.65
CA VAL A 194 20.94 3.96 -5.78
C VAL A 194 22.16 3.86 -6.68
N LYS A 195 22.52 2.63 -7.05
CA LYS A 195 23.65 2.32 -7.93
C LYS A 195 23.10 2.04 -9.33
N ALA A 196 23.88 2.32 -10.37
CA ALA A 196 23.46 2.13 -11.78
C ALA A 196 23.07 0.68 -12.15
N TYR A 197 23.26 -0.28 -11.25
CA TYR A 197 22.90 -1.70 -11.40
C TYR A 197 22.05 -2.27 -10.24
N SER A 198 21.68 -1.46 -9.22
CA SER A 198 20.85 -1.95 -8.10
C SER A 198 19.38 -2.01 -8.53
N ILE A 199 18.88 -3.23 -8.74
CA ILE A 199 17.50 -3.49 -9.16
C ILE A 199 16.51 -3.32 -7.99
N LEU A 200 16.95 -3.61 -6.76
CA LEU A 200 16.16 -3.58 -5.54
C LEU A 200 16.81 -2.61 -4.56
N ILE A 201 16.00 -1.76 -3.92
CA ILE A 201 16.41 -0.92 -2.79
C ILE A 201 16.30 -1.73 -1.51
N GLU A 202 17.19 -1.48 -0.55
CA GLU A 202 17.17 -2.20 0.72
C GLU A 202 15.83 -1.97 1.49
N PRO A 203 15.26 -2.98 2.16
CA PRO A 203 13.97 -2.78 2.83
C PRO A 203 14.10 -2.00 4.15
N ILE A 204 13.20 -1.04 4.36
CA ILE A 204 12.99 -0.38 5.66
C ILE A 204 11.74 -0.99 6.34
N LYS A 205 11.80 -1.15 7.66
CA LYS A 205 10.67 -1.40 8.56
C LYS A 205 10.31 -0.11 9.29
N TYR A 206 9.02 0.22 9.35
CA TYR A 206 8.49 1.24 10.24
C TYR A 206 7.52 0.58 11.23
N ILE A 207 7.64 0.91 12.52
CA ILE A 207 6.76 0.43 13.60
C ILE A 207 6.06 1.64 14.22
N PHE A 208 4.72 1.67 14.21
CA PHE A 208 3.96 2.86 14.64
C PHE A 208 2.53 2.54 15.10
N LYS A 209 1.85 3.55 15.67
CA LYS A 209 0.44 3.44 16.10
C LYS A 209 -0.49 3.79 14.95
N SER A 210 -1.39 2.87 14.59
CA SER A 210 -2.28 3.02 13.44
C SER A 210 -3.69 2.48 13.69
N THR A 211 -4.71 3.24 13.26
CA THR A 211 -6.15 2.90 13.39
C THR A 211 -6.73 2.21 12.15
N CYS A 212 -5.85 1.80 11.23
CA CYS A 212 -6.12 1.07 9.99
C CYS A 212 -4.83 0.41 9.52
N ALA A 213 -4.91 -0.67 8.75
CA ALA A 213 -3.76 -1.15 7.98
C ALA A 213 -3.50 -0.16 6.83
N TYR A 214 -2.35 0.51 6.88
CA TYR A 214 -2.01 1.67 6.04
C TYR A 214 -1.06 1.31 4.89
N TYR A 215 -1.13 2.08 3.79
CA TYR A 215 -0.06 2.16 2.80
C TYR A 215 -0.11 3.49 2.03
N PRO A 216 0.99 4.27 1.96
CA PRO A 216 1.04 5.60 1.33
C PRO A 216 1.05 5.53 -0.21
N LEU A 217 -0.06 5.16 -0.85
CA LEU A 217 -0.18 5.07 -2.32
C LEU A 217 -0.12 6.44 -3.04
N LYS A 218 -0.40 7.55 -2.33
CA LYS A 218 -0.72 8.86 -2.93
C LYS A 218 0.45 9.85 -3.03
N VAL A 219 1.56 9.68 -2.31
CA VAL A 219 2.79 10.49 -2.50
C VAL A 219 3.35 10.39 -3.93
N SER A 220 2.86 9.40 -4.65
CA SER A 220 3.58 8.60 -5.63
C SER A 220 3.24 8.95 -7.07
N ASN A 221 2.26 9.83 -7.22
CA ASN A 221 1.74 10.39 -8.48
C ASN A 221 2.77 11.31 -9.16
N ALA A 222 3.79 11.70 -8.41
CA ALA A 222 4.99 12.37 -8.90
C ALA A 222 5.93 11.44 -9.70
N TYR A 223 5.75 10.11 -9.63
CA TYR A 223 6.31 9.20 -10.63
C TYR A 223 5.38 9.13 -11.86
N ARG A 224 5.96 9.18 -13.06
CA ARG A 224 5.23 9.11 -14.33
C ARG A 224 5.56 7.81 -15.06
N GLY A 225 4.72 6.80 -14.87
CA GLY A 225 4.88 5.51 -15.54
C GLY A 225 3.80 4.50 -15.16
N LYS A 226 4.19 3.23 -15.20
CA LYS A 226 3.38 2.10 -14.74
C LYS A 226 3.84 1.61 -13.36
N ALA A 227 2.85 1.36 -12.52
CA ALA A 227 3.01 0.81 -11.18
C ALA A 227 2.76 -0.70 -11.17
N HIS A 228 3.55 -1.40 -10.35
CA HIS A 228 3.30 -2.78 -9.97
C HIS A 228 3.48 -2.93 -8.45
N VAL A 229 2.39 -2.76 -7.71
CA VAL A 229 2.39 -2.89 -6.25
C VAL A 229 2.06 -4.32 -5.87
N ARG A 230 2.82 -4.90 -4.94
CA ARG A 230 2.49 -6.15 -4.27
C ARG A 230 2.51 -5.95 -2.76
N ILE A 231 1.40 -6.23 -2.11
CA ILE A 231 1.22 -6.04 -0.67
C ILE A 231 0.80 -7.35 -0.02
N TYR A 232 1.57 -7.78 0.98
CA TYR A 232 1.18 -8.83 1.92
C TYR A 232 0.56 -8.16 3.15
N LEU A 233 -0.77 -8.17 3.26
CA LEU A 233 -1.46 -7.74 4.47
C LEU A 233 -1.41 -8.89 5.48
N ILE A 234 -1.00 -8.62 6.73
CA ILE A 234 -0.87 -9.61 7.81
C ILE A 234 -1.73 -9.15 8.99
N VAL A 235 -2.79 -9.89 9.30
CA VAL A 235 -3.82 -9.48 10.27
C VAL A 235 -4.42 -10.67 11.02
N LYS A 236 -4.89 -10.43 12.24
CA LYS A 236 -5.70 -11.38 13.04
C LYS A 236 -7.15 -11.38 12.53
N ASP A 237 -7.76 -10.20 12.51
CA ASP A 237 -9.15 -9.99 12.14
C ASP A 237 -9.37 -9.93 10.62
N GLU A 238 -10.64 -9.86 10.20
CA GLU A 238 -11.03 -9.68 8.80
C GLU A 238 -10.88 -8.21 8.37
N LEU A 239 -10.36 -7.95 7.16
CA LEU A 239 -10.30 -6.61 6.58
C LEU A 239 -11.38 -6.42 5.51
N ASP A 240 -12.00 -5.24 5.51
CA ASP A 240 -12.88 -4.78 4.44
C ASP A 240 -12.05 -4.38 3.21
N LEU A 241 -11.78 -5.32 2.31
CA LEU A 241 -10.94 -5.11 1.12
C LEU A 241 -11.65 -4.37 -0.04
N GLU A 242 -12.94 -4.08 0.09
CA GLU A 242 -13.70 -3.39 -0.97
C GLU A 242 -13.04 -2.07 -1.44
N PRO A 243 -12.48 -1.21 -0.57
CA PRO A 243 -11.81 0.01 -1.00
C PRO A 243 -10.62 -0.26 -1.94
N VAL A 244 -9.77 -1.25 -1.65
CA VAL A 244 -8.60 -1.54 -2.51
C VAL A 244 -8.98 -2.28 -3.80
N ILE A 245 -10.02 -3.12 -3.75
CA ILE A 245 -10.59 -3.74 -4.96
C ILE A 245 -11.16 -2.66 -5.89
N ASN A 246 -11.85 -1.67 -5.34
CA ASN A 246 -12.33 -0.49 -6.08
C ASN A 246 -11.18 0.43 -6.55
N MET A 247 -10.01 0.37 -5.91
CA MET A 247 -8.76 0.96 -6.42
C MET A 247 -8.09 0.13 -7.54
N GLY A 248 -8.69 -0.99 -7.97
CA GLY A 248 -8.16 -1.85 -9.03
C GLY A 248 -7.13 -2.90 -8.56
N PHE A 249 -6.90 -3.04 -7.25
CA PHE A 249 -6.13 -4.17 -6.74
C PHE A 249 -6.89 -5.49 -6.94
N ARG A 250 -6.14 -6.57 -7.11
CA ARG A 250 -6.66 -7.94 -7.18
C ARG A 250 -6.12 -8.74 -6.01
N GLU A 251 -7.00 -9.45 -5.32
CA GLU A 251 -6.58 -10.49 -4.39
C GLU A 251 -6.02 -11.69 -5.18
N ILE A 252 -4.78 -12.07 -4.88
CA ILE A 252 -4.11 -13.24 -5.48
C ILE A 252 -4.41 -14.51 -4.67
N GLY A 253 -4.68 -14.35 -3.37
CA GLY A 253 -5.14 -15.40 -2.47
C GLY A 253 -4.94 -15.04 -1.00
N ARG A 254 -5.24 -16.00 -0.13
CA ARG A 254 -5.06 -15.90 1.34
C ARG A 254 -4.46 -17.18 1.91
N VAL A 255 -3.72 -17.08 3.00
CA VAL A 255 -3.31 -18.23 3.83
C VAL A 255 -3.48 -17.90 5.31
N GLU A 256 -3.75 -18.92 6.14
CA GLU A 256 -3.59 -18.81 7.60
C GLU A 256 -2.20 -19.31 7.97
N LEU A 257 -1.49 -18.57 8.83
CA LEU A 257 -0.22 -18.93 9.44
C LEU A 257 -0.37 -18.87 10.97
N ARG A 258 0.42 -19.67 11.69
CA ARG A 258 0.52 -19.59 13.16
C ARG A 258 1.63 -18.63 13.57
N TYR A 259 1.59 -18.14 14.80
CA TYR A 259 2.62 -17.26 15.39
C TYR A 259 4.07 -17.67 15.07
N HIS A 260 4.45 -18.93 15.31
CA HIS A 260 5.83 -19.41 15.04
C HIS A 260 6.23 -19.39 13.56
N GLU A 261 5.27 -19.33 12.64
CA GLU A 261 5.51 -19.21 11.20
C GLU A 261 5.72 -17.74 10.79
N ILE A 262 5.05 -16.80 11.47
CA ILE A 262 5.32 -15.36 11.38
C ILE A 262 6.67 -15.01 12.03
N LEU A 263 6.97 -15.53 13.22
CA LEU A 263 8.23 -15.32 13.94
C LEU A 263 9.47 -15.75 13.15
N ARG A 264 9.32 -16.75 12.26
CA ARG A 264 10.37 -17.20 11.33
C ARG A 264 10.56 -16.26 10.13
N ILE A 265 9.58 -15.40 9.83
CA ILE A 265 9.62 -14.39 8.77
C ILE A 265 10.24 -13.12 9.34
N ASP A 266 9.69 -12.58 10.44
CA ASP A 266 10.17 -11.38 11.14
C ASP A 266 9.66 -11.37 12.58
N GLY A 267 10.45 -10.83 13.52
CA GLY A 267 10.10 -10.78 14.94
C GLY A 267 8.96 -9.81 15.23
N ASP A 268 8.99 -8.62 14.65
CA ASP A 268 8.05 -7.55 15.00
C ASP A 268 6.70 -7.74 14.34
N LEU A 269 6.67 -8.36 13.15
CA LEU A 269 5.43 -8.90 12.58
C LEU A 269 4.80 -9.98 13.48
N ALA A 270 5.57 -10.73 14.27
CA ALA A 270 5.03 -11.69 15.23
C ALA A 270 4.56 -11.02 16.53
N ASN A 271 5.32 -10.05 17.04
CA ASN A 271 5.02 -9.26 18.25
C ASN A 271 3.66 -8.50 18.18
N LEU A 272 3.05 -8.39 16.99
CA LEU A 272 1.70 -7.89 16.79
C LEU A 272 0.58 -8.84 17.28
N PHE A 273 0.86 -10.12 17.48
CA PHE A 273 -0.14 -11.20 17.66
C PHE A 273 0.18 -12.14 18.83
N ASP A 274 -0.83 -12.82 19.37
CA ASP A 274 -0.68 -13.80 20.44
C ASP A 274 -0.11 -15.14 19.92
N GLU A 275 0.59 -15.92 20.75
CA GLU A 275 1.15 -17.22 20.34
C GLU A 275 0.12 -18.22 19.77
N ASN A 276 -1.13 -18.11 20.24
CA ASN A 276 -2.24 -18.96 19.86
C ASN A 276 -3.02 -18.44 18.63
N ASP A 277 -2.63 -17.29 18.07
CA ASP A 277 -3.37 -16.68 16.97
C ASP A 277 -3.21 -17.42 15.64
N LYS A 278 -4.33 -17.42 14.91
CA LYS A 278 -4.39 -17.70 13.47
C LYS A 278 -4.26 -16.39 12.72
N VAL A 279 -3.05 -16.10 12.25
CA VAL A 279 -2.75 -14.87 11.52
C VAL A 279 -3.04 -15.09 10.03
N LYS A 280 -3.94 -14.29 9.47
CA LYS A 280 -4.25 -14.28 8.04
C LYS A 280 -3.18 -13.48 7.29
N VAL A 281 -2.64 -14.07 6.24
CA VAL A 281 -1.85 -13.34 5.24
C VAL A 281 -2.65 -13.27 3.95
N ILE A 282 -2.93 -12.05 3.48
CA ILE A 282 -3.68 -11.75 2.26
C ILE A 282 -2.70 -11.12 1.28
N LEU A 283 -2.63 -11.66 0.06
CA LEU A 283 -1.79 -11.09 -1.01
C LEU A 283 -2.66 -10.30 -1.99
N ILE A 284 -2.43 -9.00 -2.08
CA ILE A 284 -3.04 -8.12 -3.09
C ILE A 284 -1.99 -7.57 -4.06
N GLU A 285 -2.38 -7.43 -5.34
CA GLU A 285 -1.55 -6.86 -6.40
C GLU A 285 -2.29 -5.78 -7.19
N TYR A 286 -1.58 -4.70 -7.52
CA TYR A 286 -1.99 -3.70 -8.49
C TYR A 286 -1.04 -3.70 -9.70
N LYS A 287 -1.59 -3.57 -10.91
CA LYS A 287 -0.84 -3.46 -12.18
C LYS A 287 -1.53 -2.47 -13.11
N GLY A 288 -0.96 -1.28 -13.32
CA GLY A 288 -1.58 -0.17 -14.05
C GLY A 288 -0.67 1.07 -14.13
N ASP A 289 -1.23 2.26 -14.19
CA ASP A 289 -0.50 3.55 -14.21
C ASP A 289 -0.41 4.18 -12.80
N SER A 290 0.30 5.31 -12.64
CA SER A 290 0.55 5.99 -11.34
C SER A 290 -0.07 7.40 -11.21
N LYS A 291 -1.29 7.50 -10.63
CA LYS A 291 -2.14 8.71 -10.40
C LYS A 291 -3.18 8.53 -9.24
N PHE A 292 -2.73 8.16 -8.04
CA PHE A 292 -3.56 7.52 -7.00
C PHE A 292 -4.31 8.58 -6.18
N ASN A 293 -5.64 8.48 -6.14
CA ASN A 293 -6.51 9.47 -5.51
C ASN A 293 -6.54 9.39 -3.97
N MET A 294 -6.26 8.22 -3.41
CA MET A 294 -6.29 7.90 -1.99
C MET A 294 -5.25 6.85 -1.63
N ASP A 295 -4.95 6.73 -0.35
CA ASP A 295 -4.09 5.69 0.23
C ASP A 295 -4.89 4.43 0.59
N ILE A 296 -4.18 3.36 0.93
CA ILE A 296 -4.79 2.24 1.66
C ILE A 296 -5.00 2.68 3.10
N GLU A 297 -6.25 2.66 3.58
CA GLU A 297 -6.61 2.79 5.00
C GLU A 297 -7.63 1.70 5.37
N LEU A 298 -7.21 0.43 5.32
CA LEU A 298 -8.08 -0.73 5.53
C LEU A 298 -8.44 -0.92 7.01
N ARG A 299 -9.69 -1.28 7.28
CA ARG A 299 -10.22 -1.50 8.63
C ARG A 299 -11.05 -2.78 8.66
N GLY A 300 -11.42 -3.23 9.85
CA GLY A 300 -12.41 -4.29 9.99
C GLY A 300 -13.77 -3.90 9.39
N PRO A 301 -14.59 -4.86 8.93
CA PRO A 301 -15.90 -4.58 8.36
C PRO A 301 -16.79 -3.80 9.34
N SER A 302 -17.43 -2.73 8.86
CA SER A 302 -18.25 -1.88 9.73
C SER A 302 -19.48 -2.63 10.26
N LYS A 303 -19.92 -2.25 11.47
CA LYS A 303 -21.18 -2.78 12.05
C LYS A 303 -22.37 -2.52 11.12
N GLU A 304 -22.35 -1.39 10.40
CA GLU A 304 -23.37 -1.04 9.39
C GLU A 304 -23.38 -2.05 8.24
N LYS A 305 -22.23 -2.41 7.66
CA LYS A 305 -22.13 -3.47 6.64
C LYS A 305 -22.67 -4.80 7.15
N TYR A 306 -22.38 -5.16 8.41
CA TYR A 306 -22.91 -6.37 9.04
C TYR A 306 -24.45 -6.33 9.19
N TYR A 307 -25.01 -5.22 9.69
CA TYR A 307 -26.48 -5.06 9.80
C TYR A 307 -27.16 -5.02 8.43
N LEU A 308 -26.57 -4.37 7.42
CA LEU A 308 -27.08 -4.37 6.04
C LEU A 308 -27.10 -5.77 5.43
N ALA A 309 -26.05 -6.57 5.64
CA ALA A 309 -26.01 -7.97 5.21
C ALA A 309 -27.07 -8.82 5.94
N LEU A 310 -27.26 -8.61 7.25
CA LEU A 310 -28.29 -9.29 8.04
C LEU A 310 -29.71 -8.93 7.54
N ILE A 311 -29.97 -7.66 7.25
CA ILE A 311 -31.25 -7.18 6.68
C ILE A 311 -31.47 -7.79 5.29
N ALA A 312 -30.45 -7.76 4.43
CA ALA A 312 -30.52 -8.35 3.08
C ALA A 312 -30.80 -9.87 3.09
N PHE A 313 -30.35 -10.57 4.12
CA PHE A 313 -30.64 -12.00 4.34
C PHE A 313 -32.05 -12.24 4.90
N LEU A 314 -32.51 -11.44 5.86
CA LEU A 314 -33.80 -11.63 6.54
C LEU A 314 -35.01 -11.15 5.72
N VAL A 315 -34.87 -10.08 4.93
CA VAL A 315 -35.98 -9.50 4.17
C VAL A 315 -36.60 -10.50 3.16
N PRO A 316 -35.85 -11.26 2.34
CA PRO A 316 -36.42 -12.29 1.47
C PRO A 316 -37.18 -13.38 2.24
N ILE A 317 -36.69 -13.79 3.41
CA ILE A 317 -37.33 -14.80 4.26
C ILE A 317 -38.67 -14.28 4.78
N LEU A 318 -38.72 -13.05 5.27
CA LEU A 318 -39.96 -12.41 5.73
C LEU A 318 -40.97 -12.23 4.60
N LEU A 319 -40.51 -11.83 3.40
CA LEU A 319 -41.35 -11.67 2.21
C LEU A 319 -41.96 -12.99 1.71
N ILE A 320 -41.37 -14.14 2.04
CA ILE A 320 -41.94 -15.47 1.73
C ILE A 320 -42.88 -15.94 2.86
N ILE A 321 -42.46 -15.82 4.12
CA ILE A 321 -43.20 -16.36 5.27
C ILE A 321 -44.49 -15.56 5.54
N VAL A 322 -44.46 -14.23 5.47
CA VAL A 322 -45.64 -13.41 5.82
C VAL A 322 -46.84 -13.68 4.91
N PRO A 323 -46.72 -13.70 3.57
CA PRO A 323 -47.83 -14.10 2.69
C PRO A 323 -48.32 -15.53 2.92
N LEU A 324 -47.41 -16.48 3.21
CA LEU A 324 -47.77 -17.87 3.51
C LEU A 324 -48.60 -17.99 4.81
N VAL A 325 -48.24 -17.25 5.85
CA VAL A 325 -48.98 -17.21 7.11
C VAL A 325 -50.35 -16.54 6.95
N LEU A 326 -50.41 -15.43 6.20
CA LEU A 326 -51.67 -14.73 5.91
C LEU A 326 -52.63 -15.61 5.09
N HIS A 327 -52.14 -16.23 4.01
CA HIS A 327 -52.94 -17.14 3.20
C HIS A 327 -53.42 -18.38 3.99
N ARG A 328 -52.59 -18.90 4.91
CA ARG A 328 -53.00 -20.00 5.80
C ARG A 328 -54.09 -19.56 6.79
N ARG A 329 -54.06 -18.32 7.30
CA ARG A 329 -55.14 -17.76 8.13
C ARG A 329 -56.44 -17.62 7.36
N GLU A 330 -56.42 -16.99 6.18
CA GLU A 330 -57.62 -16.85 5.35
C GLU A 330 -58.28 -18.20 5.04
N LYS A 331 -57.51 -19.28 4.92
CA LYS A 331 -58.01 -20.62 4.65
C LYS A 331 -58.57 -21.33 5.90
N ILE A 332 -58.26 -20.85 7.10
CA ILE A 332 -58.82 -21.31 8.38
C ILE A 332 -60.06 -20.48 8.75
N GLU A 333 -60.06 -19.18 8.44
CA GLU A 333 -61.19 -18.26 8.68
C GLU A 333 -62.35 -18.42 7.67
N LYS A 334 -62.19 -19.31 6.66
CA LYS A 334 -63.18 -19.64 5.62
C LYS A 334 -63.55 -21.14 5.62
N ALA A 335 -63.34 -21.84 6.73
CA ALA A 335 -63.59 -23.28 6.93
C ALA A 335 -64.35 -23.52 8.24
#